data_AF-A0A525JV17-F1
#
_entry.id   AF-A0A525JV17-F1
#
_cell.length_a   1.000
_cell.length_b   1.000
_cell.length_c   1.000
_cell.angle_alpha   90.00
_cell.angle_beta   90.00
_cell.angle_gamma   90.00
#
_symmetry.space_group_name_H-M   'P 1'
#
loop_
_entity.id
_entity.type
_entity.pdbx_description
1 polymer ?
#
loop_
_entity_poly.entity_id
_entity_poly.type
_entity_poly.pdbx_seq_one_letter_code
_entity_poly.pdbx_strand_id
1 'polypeptide(L)'
;MSTLRTALLGLIAASALMAVNALAAPAPKAVKDPAPPAMIDDKSVAAWVGQNLKGEGWVLVNYDAEGVRLATPEGVALMSDGLVETDIRHELFTPITLQTGVARSGLAHWAVDCDKRQFAVLSSVAYAHNNLSGPIVNSRQGDRRLFQAPVASENDTLDAVCQAIRTGKRLEGKPLKGGKVS
;
A
#
# COMPACT_ATOMS: atom_id res chain seq x y z
N MET A 1 -3.83 -69.41 36.62
CA MET A 1 -2.63 -70.20 36.23
C MET A 1 -1.87 -69.35 35.24
N SER A 2 -0.83 -68.61 35.67
CA SER A 2 0.61 -68.96 35.50
C SER A 2 0.90 -69.45 34.08
N THR A 3 1.67 -68.77 33.21
CA THR A 3 3.12 -68.47 33.26
C THR A 3 3.45 -67.52 32.08
N LEU A 4 4.15 -66.39 32.22
CA LEU A 4 5.61 -66.14 32.32
C LEU A 4 6.41 -66.18 31.00
N ARG A 5 7.27 -65.15 30.84
CA ARG A 5 8.53 -64.99 30.04
C ARG A 5 8.42 -64.23 28.71
N THR A 6 8.86 -62.98 28.64
CA THR A 6 10.25 -62.45 28.53
C THR A 6 10.87 -62.65 27.15
N ALA A 7 11.08 -61.57 26.39
CA ALA A 7 12.31 -61.33 25.64
C ALA A 7 12.42 -59.85 25.19
N LEU A 8 13.57 -59.30 25.54
CA LEU A 8 14.16 -58.00 25.21
C LEU A 8 14.48 -57.87 23.71
N LEU A 9 14.45 -56.64 23.16
CA LEU A 9 15.32 -56.07 22.11
C LEU A 9 14.64 -54.73 21.70
N GLY A 10 15.12 -53.55 22.04
CA GLY A 10 16.50 -53.09 21.96
C GLY A 10 16.70 -52.38 20.62
N LEU A 11 16.20 -51.15 20.47
CA LEU A 11 16.63 -50.23 19.40
C LEU A 11 16.78 -48.83 19.99
N ILE A 12 18.02 -48.45 20.30
CA ILE A 12 18.40 -47.09 20.66
C ILE A 12 18.57 -46.33 19.35
N ALA A 13 17.59 -45.48 19.00
CA ALA A 13 17.73 -44.56 17.89
C ALA A 13 18.59 -43.36 18.34
N ALA A 14 19.88 -43.37 17.96
CA ALA A 14 20.77 -42.23 18.15
C ALA A 14 20.28 -41.07 17.26
N SER A 15 19.59 -40.11 17.89
CA SER A 15 19.21 -38.87 17.23
C SER A 15 20.41 -37.93 17.21
N ALA A 16 21.13 -37.88 16.10
CA ALA A 16 22.15 -36.88 15.86
C ALA A 16 21.47 -35.50 15.70
N LEU A 17 21.56 -34.66 16.73
CA LEU A 17 21.24 -33.23 16.62
C LEU A 17 22.27 -32.58 15.70
N MET A 18 21.90 -32.35 14.44
CA MET A 18 22.57 -31.37 13.59
C MET A 18 22.23 -29.97 14.13
N ALA A 19 23.09 -29.43 14.99
CA ALA A 19 23.05 -28.03 15.37
C ALA A 19 23.50 -27.18 14.17
N VAL A 20 22.54 -26.84 13.31
CA VAL A 20 22.73 -25.78 12.32
C VAL A 20 22.81 -24.47 13.10
N ASN A 21 24.03 -23.96 13.27
CA ASN A 21 24.28 -22.57 13.63
C ASN A 21 23.75 -21.69 12.49
N ALA A 22 22.45 -21.42 12.50
CA ALA A 22 21.87 -20.35 11.71
C ALA A 22 22.44 -19.04 12.28
N LEU A 23 23.49 -18.52 11.63
CA LEU A 23 23.93 -17.14 11.79
C LEU A 23 22.69 -16.27 11.55
N ALA A 24 22.13 -15.75 12.64
CA ALA A 24 21.01 -14.83 12.58
C ALA A 24 21.42 -13.67 11.68
N ALA A 25 20.71 -13.50 10.56
CA ALA A 25 20.90 -12.35 9.70
C ALA A 25 20.77 -11.09 10.57
N PRO A 26 21.65 -10.08 10.38
CA PRO A 26 21.57 -8.85 11.15
C PRO A 26 20.16 -8.28 11.01
N ALA A 27 19.55 -7.93 12.15
CA ALA A 27 18.23 -7.32 12.17
C ALA A 27 18.22 -6.11 11.22
N PRO A 28 17.23 -5.99 10.33
CA PRO A 28 17.16 -4.85 9.43
C PRO A 28 17.15 -3.57 10.27
N LYS A 29 18.07 -2.63 9.95
CA LYS A 29 18.13 -1.33 10.62
C LYS A 29 16.76 -0.65 10.46
N ALA A 30 16.21 -0.17 11.57
CA ALA A 30 14.97 0.58 11.56
C ALA A 30 15.11 1.79 10.63
N VAL A 31 14.30 1.82 9.56
CA VAL A 31 14.23 2.97 8.67
C VAL A 31 13.54 4.09 9.43
N LYS A 32 14.23 5.22 9.64
CA LYS A 32 13.63 6.39 10.27
C LYS A 32 12.63 7.01 9.31
N ASP A 33 11.39 7.18 9.77
CA ASP A 33 10.35 7.82 8.97
C ASP A 33 10.71 9.28 8.63
N PRO A 34 10.41 9.75 7.41
CA PRO A 34 10.61 11.15 7.04
C PRO A 34 9.68 12.05 7.85
N ALA A 35 10.18 13.23 8.23
CA ALA A 35 9.35 14.25 8.85
C ALA A 35 8.27 14.74 7.86
N PRO A 36 7.09 15.16 8.34
CA PRO A 36 6.09 15.85 7.50
C PRO A 36 6.65 17.06 6.76
N PRO A 37 6.04 17.50 5.66
CA PRO A 37 6.35 18.81 5.07
C PRO A 37 6.11 19.92 6.10
N ALA A 38 6.93 20.98 6.05
CA ALA A 38 6.85 22.10 6.99
C ALA A 38 5.54 22.90 6.87
N MET A 39 4.93 22.88 5.67
CA MET A 39 3.65 23.52 5.35
C MET A 39 2.87 22.63 4.38
N ILE A 40 1.54 22.71 4.43
CA ILE A 40 0.65 22.01 3.49
C ILE A 40 0.34 22.97 2.34
N ASP A 41 1.33 23.11 1.44
CA ASP A 41 1.25 23.89 0.20
C ASP A 41 1.98 23.17 -0.94
N ASP A 42 1.70 23.58 -2.18
CA ASP A 42 2.23 22.94 -3.38
C ASP A 42 3.75 22.81 -3.39
N LYS A 43 4.45 23.84 -2.90
CA LYS A 43 5.91 23.90 -2.94
C LYS A 43 6.51 22.93 -1.93
N SER A 44 6.02 22.97 -0.70
CA SER A 44 6.50 22.18 0.43
C SER A 44 6.17 20.70 0.24
N VAL A 45 4.96 20.39 -0.23
CA VAL A 45 4.55 19.02 -0.54
C VAL A 45 5.33 18.47 -1.72
N ALA A 46 5.49 19.22 -2.81
CA ALA A 46 6.29 18.75 -3.95
C ALA A 46 7.76 18.50 -3.57
N ALA A 47 8.34 19.34 -2.71
CA ALA A 47 9.68 19.13 -2.18
C ALA A 47 9.77 17.85 -1.34
N TRP A 48 8.82 17.64 -0.43
CA TRP A 48 8.74 16.44 0.39
C TRP A 48 8.61 15.18 -0.46
N VAL A 49 7.72 15.20 -1.45
CA VAL A 49 7.51 14.10 -2.38
C VAL A 49 8.80 13.77 -3.15
N GLY A 50 9.46 14.78 -3.72
CA GLY A 50 10.67 14.58 -4.50
C GLY A 50 11.87 14.09 -3.68
N GLN A 51 11.88 14.33 -2.37
CA GLN A 51 12.95 13.88 -1.47
C GLN A 51 12.70 12.48 -0.92
N ASN A 52 11.44 12.13 -0.65
CA ASN A 52 11.11 10.96 0.18
C ASN A 52 10.45 9.82 -0.60
N LEU A 53 9.91 10.08 -1.79
CA LEU A 53 9.16 9.09 -2.55
C LEU A 53 9.92 8.57 -3.78
N LYS A 54 9.90 7.25 -3.93
CA LYS A 54 10.18 6.53 -5.18
C LYS A 54 8.94 6.61 -6.04
N GLY A 55 9.04 7.36 -7.14
CA GLY A 55 7.85 7.84 -7.83
C GLY A 55 7.77 7.55 -9.32
N GLU A 56 8.70 6.79 -9.89
CA GLU A 56 8.63 6.42 -11.32
C GLU A 56 7.27 5.77 -11.62
N GLY A 57 6.55 6.33 -12.60
CA GLY A 57 5.20 5.88 -12.98
C GLY A 57 4.05 6.40 -12.12
N TRP A 58 4.30 7.25 -11.11
CA TRP A 58 3.26 7.84 -10.26
C TRP A 58 3.10 9.35 -10.52
N VAL A 59 1.86 9.82 -10.45
CA VAL A 59 1.46 11.22 -10.58
C VAL A 59 0.79 11.66 -9.28
N LEU A 60 1.22 12.81 -8.75
CA LEU A 60 0.55 13.45 -7.62
C LEU A 60 -0.83 13.96 -8.04
N VAL A 61 -1.87 13.42 -7.40
CA VAL A 61 -3.27 13.71 -7.71
C VAL A 61 -3.87 14.68 -6.69
N ASN A 62 -3.61 14.45 -5.41
CA ASN A 62 -4.07 15.31 -4.32
C ASN A 62 -3.09 15.27 -3.14
N TYR A 63 -3.19 16.25 -2.24
CA TYR A 63 -2.60 16.20 -0.92
C TYR A 63 -3.50 16.92 0.10
N ASP A 64 -3.41 16.50 1.36
CA ASP A 64 -4.10 17.14 2.48
C ASP A 64 -3.21 17.09 3.74
N ALA A 65 -3.79 17.28 4.93
CA ALA A 65 -3.04 17.22 6.18
C ALA A 65 -2.55 15.81 6.55
N GLU A 66 -3.15 14.75 6.00
CA GLU A 66 -2.78 13.36 6.27
C GLU A 66 -1.59 12.92 5.42
N GLY A 67 -1.59 13.29 4.13
CA GLY A 67 -0.60 12.81 3.19
C GLY A 67 -0.81 13.23 1.74
N VAL A 68 -0.19 12.47 0.84
CA VAL A 68 -0.32 12.64 -0.61
C VAL A 68 -0.98 11.42 -1.25
N ARG A 69 -1.84 11.67 -2.23
CA ARG A 69 -2.48 10.66 -3.07
C ARG A 69 -1.88 10.68 -4.46
N LEU A 70 -1.45 9.52 -4.90
CA LEU A 70 -0.77 9.26 -6.15
C LEU A 70 -1.59 8.26 -6.96
N ALA A 71 -1.59 8.41 -8.28
CA ALA A 71 -2.14 7.41 -9.19
C ALA A 71 -1.20 7.22 -10.36
N THR A 72 -1.27 6.07 -11.05
CA THR A 72 -0.49 5.85 -12.26
C THR A 72 -1.22 6.46 -13.46
N PRO A 73 -0.53 7.14 -14.40
CA PRO A 73 -1.18 7.69 -15.59
C PRO A 73 -1.84 6.61 -16.44
N GLU A 74 -1.26 5.41 -16.49
CA GLU A 74 -1.78 4.25 -17.20
C GLU A 74 -2.87 3.50 -16.42
N GLY A 75 -2.90 3.64 -15.09
CA GLY A 75 -3.84 2.95 -14.23
C GLY A 75 -5.15 3.68 -14.04
N VAL A 76 -5.58 4.51 -15.00
CA VAL A 76 -6.97 5.00 -15.05
C VAL A 76 -7.60 4.42 -16.31
N ALA A 77 -8.48 3.44 -16.15
CA ALA A 77 -9.08 2.71 -17.26
C ALA A 77 -10.60 2.74 -17.21
N LEU A 78 -11.23 3.13 -18.32
CA LEU A 78 -12.68 2.96 -18.49
C LEU A 78 -12.96 1.50 -18.85
N MET A 79 -13.80 0.86 -18.04
CA MET A 79 -14.19 -0.53 -18.17
C MET A 79 -15.43 -0.68 -19.06
N SER A 80 -15.69 -1.91 -19.52
CA SER A 80 -16.81 -2.21 -20.42
C SER A 80 -18.20 -2.01 -19.80
N ASP A 81 -18.28 -1.95 -18.48
CA ASP A 81 -19.50 -1.68 -17.72
C ASP A 81 -19.72 -0.19 -17.41
N GLY A 82 -18.84 0.68 -17.92
CA GLY A 82 -18.92 2.13 -17.74
C GLY A 82 -18.27 2.65 -16.46
N LEU A 83 -17.73 1.78 -15.60
CA LEU A 83 -16.96 2.20 -14.42
C LEU A 83 -15.52 2.51 -14.78
N VAL A 84 -14.87 3.36 -13.99
CA VAL A 84 -13.46 3.67 -14.11
C VAL A 84 -12.70 2.91 -13.03
N GLU A 85 -11.71 2.10 -13.39
CA GLU A 85 -10.85 1.42 -12.42
C GLU A 85 -9.49 2.11 -12.31
N THR A 86 -9.00 2.23 -11.07
CA THR A 86 -7.71 2.88 -10.81
C THR A 86 -7.01 2.46 -9.53
N ASP A 87 -5.68 2.54 -9.54
CA ASP A 87 -4.84 2.35 -8.36
C ASP A 87 -4.50 3.69 -7.71
N ILE A 88 -4.92 3.86 -6.46
CA ILE A 88 -4.63 5.01 -5.61
C ILE A 88 -3.60 4.60 -4.55
N ARG A 89 -2.42 5.20 -4.63
CA ARG A 89 -1.37 5.11 -3.62
C ARG A 89 -1.50 6.29 -2.66
N HIS A 90 -1.59 6.01 -1.37
CA HIS A 90 -1.57 7.03 -0.31
C HIS A 90 -0.24 6.94 0.44
N GLU A 91 0.47 8.06 0.55
CA GLU A 91 1.69 8.19 1.34
C GLU A 91 1.46 9.18 2.47
N LEU A 92 1.49 8.69 3.71
CA LEU A 92 1.14 9.48 4.88
C LEU A 92 2.33 10.33 5.34
N PHE A 93 2.05 11.56 5.74
CA PHE A 93 3.02 12.43 6.40
C PHE A 93 3.29 11.96 7.84
N THR A 94 2.26 11.51 8.54
CA THR A 94 2.34 10.95 9.90
C THR A 94 1.82 9.51 9.95
N PRO A 95 2.42 8.62 10.76
CA PRO A 95 1.95 7.25 10.85
C PRO A 95 0.55 7.18 11.46
N ILE A 96 -0.30 6.28 10.96
CA ILE A 96 -1.61 5.99 11.56
C ILE A 96 -1.59 4.63 12.24
N THR A 97 -2.29 4.49 13.35
CA THR A 97 -2.45 3.20 14.03
C THR A 97 -3.66 2.46 13.48
N LEU A 98 -3.42 1.28 12.92
CA LEU A 98 -4.44 0.31 12.57
C LEU A 98 -4.48 -0.80 13.62
N GLN A 99 -5.54 -1.59 13.63
CA GLN A 99 -5.64 -2.75 14.53
C GLN A 99 -4.48 -3.75 14.32
N THR A 100 -3.96 -3.85 13.09
CA THR A 100 -2.93 -4.81 12.70
C THR A 100 -1.49 -4.25 12.76
N GLY A 101 -1.31 -2.96 13.08
CA GLY A 101 0.00 -2.32 13.13
C GLY A 101 -0.03 -0.83 12.81
N VAL A 102 1.13 -0.22 12.65
CA VAL A 102 1.27 1.19 12.28
C VAL A 102 1.49 1.29 10.78
N ALA A 103 0.67 2.07 10.07
CA ALA A 103 0.76 2.27 8.63
C ALA A 103 1.39 3.63 8.28
N ARG A 104 2.15 3.65 7.18
CA ARG A 104 2.77 4.84 6.58
C ARG A 104 2.42 5.02 5.10
N SER A 105 1.97 3.95 4.45
CA SER A 105 1.43 4.05 3.10
C SER A 105 0.36 3.00 2.85
N GLY A 106 -0.43 3.22 1.80
CA GLY A 106 -1.44 2.28 1.33
C GLY A 106 -1.51 2.28 -0.18
N LEU A 107 -1.90 1.14 -0.75
CA LEU A 107 -2.29 1.01 -2.14
C LEU A 107 -3.72 0.48 -2.16
N ALA A 108 -4.62 1.19 -2.84
CA ALA A 108 -6.01 0.81 -2.97
C ALA A 108 -6.40 0.75 -4.45
N HIS A 109 -7.06 -0.33 -4.84
CA HIS A 109 -7.67 -0.47 -6.16
C HIS A 109 -9.13 -0.04 -6.08
N TRP A 110 -9.52 0.98 -6.83
CA TRP A 110 -10.83 1.60 -6.80
C TRP A 110 -11.61 1.27 -8.09
N ALA A 111 -12.92 1.08 -7.96
CA ALA A 111 -13.87 1.28 -9.03
C ALA A 111 -14.64 2.59 -8.77
N VAL A 112 -14.77 3.43 -9.79
CA VAL A 112 -15.34 4.78 -9.71
C VAL A 112 -16.51 4.90 -10.68
N ASP A 113 -17.65 5.32 -10.17
CA ASP A 113 -18.81 5.75 -10.96
C ASP A 113 -18.75 7.28 -11.07
N CYS A 114 -18.25 7.76 -12.21
CA CYS A 114 -18.05 9.19 -12.44
C CYS A 114 -19.35 9.97 -12.61
N ASP A 115 -20.43 9.31 -13.04
CA ASP A 115 -21.73 9.96 -13.20
C ASP A 115 -22.40 10.18 -11.84
N LYS A 116 -22.29 9.19 -10.93
CA LYS A 116 -22.85 9.28 -9.58
C LYS A 116 -21.90 9.91 -8.55
N ARG A 117 -20.64 10.17 -8.92
CA ARG A 117 -19.55 10.60 -8.02
C ARG A 117 -19.40 9.69 -6.80
N GLN A 118 -19.33 8.40 -7.04
CA GLN A 118 -19.13 7.39 -6.00
C GLN A 118 -17.95 6.49 -6.35
N PHE A 119 -17.38 5.85 -5.34
CA PHE A 119 -16.36 4.82 -5.56
C PHE A 119 -16.54 3.64 -4.61
N ALA A 120 -15.95 2.51 -4.99
CA ALA A 120 -15.82 1.33 -4.16
C ALA A 120 -14.34 0.92 -4.11
N VAL A 121 -13.83 0.60 -2.93
CA VAL A 121 -12.47 0.04 -2.77
C VAL A 121 -12.56 -1.46 -3.00
N LEU A 122 -12.01 -1.94 -4.11
CA LEU A 122 -12.03 -3.35 -4.52
C LEU A 122 -10.99 -4.18 -3.79
N SER A 123 -9.81 -3.59 -3.58
CA SER A 123 -8.77 -4.17 -2.75
C SER A 123 -7.90 -3.07 -2.16
N SER A 124 -7.22 -3.38 -1.06
CA SER A 124 -6.22 -2.50 -0.49
C SER A 124 -5.13 -3.25 0.26
N VAL A 125 -3.95 -2.66 0.31
CA VAL A 125 -2.83 -3.11 1.14
C VAL A 125 -2.32 -1.92 1.91
N ALA A 126 -2.19 -2.05 3.24
CA ALA A 126 -1.48 -1.06 4.05
C ALA A 126 -0.06 -1.55 4.36
N TYR A 127 0.86 -0.61 4.48
CA TYR A 127 2.29 -0.86 4.62
C TYR A 127 2.85 -0.08 5.80
N ALA A 128 3.80 -0.71 6.51
CA ALA A 128 4.47 -0.16 7.68
C ALA A 128 5.36 1.05 7.35
N HIS A 129 5.81 1.17 6.10
CA HIS A 129 6.71 2.24 5.66
C HIS A 129 6.18 2.97 4.44
N ASN A 130 6.69 4.19 4.20
CA ASN A 130 6.48 4.88 2.93
C ASN A 130 7.05 4.06 1.77
N ASN A 131 6.62 4.34 0.54
CA ASN A 131 7.02 3.61 -0.67
C ASN A 131 6.55 2.16 -0.72
N LEU A 132 5.34 1.90 -0.20
CA LEU A 132 4.66 0.59 -0.27
C LEU A 132 5.55 -0.55 0.25
N SER A 133 6.25 -0.32 1.36
CA SER A 133 7.21 -1.27 1.93
C SER A 133 6.77 -1.81 3.29
N GLY A 134 6.93 -3.13 3.48
CA GLY A 134 6.52 -3.83 4.69
C GLY A 134 4.99 -3.97 4.80
N PRO A 135 4.34 -4.81 3.98
CA PRO A 135 2.88 -4.98 4.04
C PRO A 135 2.44 -5.51 5.42
N ILE A 136 1.40 -4.91 5.99
CA ILE A 136 0.86 -5.26 7.32
C ILE A 136 -0.61 -5.69 7.30
N VAL A 137 -1.37 -5.31 6.27
CA VAL A 137 -2.74 -5.77 6.06
C VAL A 137 -3.02 -5.86 4.57
N ASN A 138 -3.78 -6.88 4.17
CA ASN A 138 -4.24 -7.04 2.80
C ASN A 138 -5.75 -7.31 2.82
N SER A 139 -6.53 -6.42 2.24
CA SER A 139 -7.97 -6.55 2.05
C SER A 139 -8.25 -6.80 0.57
N ARG A 140 -8.82 -7.96 0.23
CA ARG A 140 -9.16 -8.32 -1.17
C ARG A 140 -10.65 -8.58 -1.38
N GLN A 141 -11.48 -8.18 -0.43
CA GLN A 141 -12.91 -8.49 -0.41
C GLN A 141 -13.75 -7.25 -0.66
N GLY A 142 -13.26 -6.30 -1.44
CA GLY A 142 -14.07 -5.19 -1.89
C GLY A 142 -15.18 -5.69 -2.83
N ASP A 143 -16.37 -5.14 -2.67
CA ASP A 143 -17.53 -5.48 -3.47
C ASP A 143 -17.94 -4.25 -4.27
N ARG A 144 -18.06 -4.40 -5.59
CA ARG A 144 -18.51 -3.35 -6.53
C ARG A 144 -19.96 -2.91 -6.28
N ARG A 145 -20.65 -3.50 -5.30
CA ARG A 145 -21.97 -3.04 -4.82
C ARG A 145 -21.87 -2.09 -3.63
N LEU A 146 -20.70 -1.97 -3.00
CA LEU A 146 -20.46 -1.12 -1.83
C LEU A 146 -19.92 0.25 -2.24
N PHE A 147 -20.64 0.91 -3.14
CA PHE A 147 -20.33 2.28 -3.53
C PHE A 147 -20.60 3.23 -2.37
N GLN A 148 -19.66 4.13 -2.13
CA GLN A 148 -19.75 5.20 -1.15
C GLN A 148 -19.48 6.55 -1.80
N ALA A 149 -20.06 7.60 -1.21
CA ALA A 149 -19.70 8.97 -1.54
C ALA A 149 -18.30 9.28 -1.00
N PRO A 150 -17.48 10.10 -1.70
CA PRO A 150 -16.19 10.54 -1.19
C PRO A 150 -16.35 11.37 0.09
N VAL A 151 -15.45 11.16 1.05
CA VAL A 151 -15.23 12.15 2.09
C VAL A 151 -14.42 13.33 1.55
N ALA A 152 -14.28 14.39 2.34
CA ALA A 152 -13.62 15.62 1.92
C ALA A 152 -12.23 15.39 1.29
N SER A 153 -11.41 14.52 1.89
CA SER A 153 -10.05 14.20 1.43
C SER A 153 -9.99 13.41 0.11
N GLU A 154 -11.11 12.82 -0.32
CA GLU A 154 -11.20 11.95 -1.51
C GLU A 154 -11.80 12.67 -2.72
N ASN A 155 -12.47 13.81 -2.51
CA ASN A 155 -13.15 14.54 -3.59
C ASN A 155 -12.20 14.89 -4.73
N ASP A 156 -11.06 15.52 -4.44
CA ASP A 156 -10.14 15.95 -5.50
C ASP A 156 -9.50 14.75 -6.23
N THR A 157 -9.33 13.63 -5.53
CA THR A 157 -8.83 12.38 -6.15
C THR A 157 -9.87 11.82 -7.13
N LEU A 158 -11.14 11.78 -6.71
CA LEU A 158 -12.24 11.33 -7.57
C LEU A 158 -12.43 12.27 -8.78
N ASP A 159 -12.32 13.58 -8.56
CA ASP A 159 -12.40 14.57 -9.63
C ASP A 159 -11.30 14.43 -10.68
N ALA A 160 -10.05 14.23 -10.24
CA ALA A 160 -8.93 14.02 -11.15
C ALA A 160 -9.08 12.73 -11.98
N VAL A 161 -9.50 11.63 -11.36
CA VAL A 161 -9.76 10.34 -12.04
C VAL A 161 -10.85 10.51 -13.10
N CYS A 162 -11.97 11.13 -12.74
CA CYS A 162 -13.08 11.34 -13.67
C CYS A 162 -12.77 12.37 -14.76
N GLN A 163 -11.90 13.34 -14.51
CA GLN A 163 -11.45 14.29 -15.52
C GLN A 163 -10.54 13.66 -16.57
N ALA A 164 -9.65 12.74 -16.16
CA ALA A 164 -8.77 12.01 -17.08
C ALA A 164 -9.58 11.24 -18.13
N ILE A 165 -10.62 10.50 -17.71
CA ILE A 165 -11.50 9.77 -18.62
C ILE A 165 -12.31 10.70 -19.52
N ARG A 166 -12.94 11.75 -18.96
CA ARG A 166 -13.79 12.68 -19.73
C ARG A 166 -13.02 13.41 -20.83
N THR A 167 -11.75 13.71 -20.61
CA THR A 167 -10.93 14.47 -21.56
C THR A 167 -10.09 13.58 -22.48
N GLY A 168 -10.03 12.27 -22.21
CA GLY A 168 -9.10 11.35 -22.87
C GLY A 168 -7.62 11.71 -22.60
N LYS A 169 -7.35 12.61 -21.65
CA LYS A 169 -6.00 12.99 -21.25
C LYS A 169 -5.53 12.10 -20.11
N ARG A 170 -4.24 11.77 -20.12
CA ARG A 170 -3.59 11.17 -18.95
C ARG A 170 -3.75 12.10 -17.75
N LEU A 171 -3.76 11.53 -16.54
CA LEU A 171 -3.76 12.29 -15.29
C LEU A 171 -2.72 13.43 -15.36
N GLU A 172 -3.19 14.67 -15.25
CA GLU A 172 -2.34 15.85 -15.24
C GLU A 172 -1.78 16.03 -13.82
N GLY A 173 -0.46 16.03 -13.69
CA GLY A 173 0.24 16.28 -12.44
C GLY A 173 1.75 16.19 -12.66
N LYS A 174 2.57 16.71 -11.74
CA LYS A 174 4.03 16.61 -11.88
C LYS A 174 4.42 15.13 -11.76
N PRO A 175 4.97 14.50 -12.82
CA PRO A 175 5.51 13.17 -12.70
C PRO A 175 6.59 13.18 -11.63
N LEU A 176 6.57 12.22 -10.72
CA LEU A 176 7.61 12.14 -9.73
C LEU A 176 8.91 11.74 -10.43
N LYS A 177 9.93 12.60 -10.37
CA LYS A 177 11.25 12.25 -10.90
C LYS A 177 11.81 11.11 -10.05
N GLY A 178 12.31 10.06 -10.70
CA GLY A 178 13.01 8.98 -10.01
C GLY A 178 14.15 9.54 -9.16
N GLY A 179 14.03 9.41 -7.83
CA GLY A 179 15.10 9.79 -6.92
C GLY A 179 16.31 8.88 -7.14
N LYS A 180 17.48 9.45 -7.43
CA LYS A 180 18.73 8.68 -7.49
C LYS A 180 18.98 8.07 -6.11
N VAL A 181 19.11 6.74 -6.08
CA VAL A 181 19.62 6.00 -4.93
C VAL A 181 21.06 6.45 -4.69
N SER A 182 21.33 6.97 -3.50
CA SER A 182 22.68 7.09 -2.96
C SER A 182 22.97 5.87 -2.08
#